data_AF-A0AAU3JUR5-F1
#
_entry.id   AF-A0AAU3JUR5-F1
#
_cell.length_a   1.000
_cell.length_b   1.000
_cell.length_c   1.000
_cell.angle_alpha   90.00
_cell.angle_beta   90.00
_cell.angle_gamma   90.00
#
_symmetry.space_group_name_H-M   'P 1'
#
loop_
_entity.id
_entity.type
_entity.pdbx_description
1 polymer ?
#
loop_
_entity_poly.entity_id
_entity_poly.type
_entity_poly.pdbx_seq_one_letter_code
_entity_poly.pdbx_strand_id
1 'polypeptide(L)'
;MRAALRPYSTAGVVFTVGHGLTRQNPTQPKPFPLSISPKKPRAWMNLSFQVRMDTENKFLTVHSSYCGIFTDEELKTCLCHWDFEREKDRYPSAHVQVYGTSPALESLNEGDDRKRPLEKLHIPVGGKRFRPCIEDVIEFLITERLAEGREGWEKKLEEGRNRYRRTQLLAAMRRHPDVVEEYLRERESGDGK
;
A
#
# COMPACT_ATOMS: atom_id res chain seq x y z
N MET A 1 -9.62 -17.20 4.17
CA MET A 1 -9.72 -16.34 2.97
C MET A 1 -9.88 -17.23 1.74
N ARG A 2 -10.34 -16.71 0.61
CA ARG A 2 -10.44 -17.42 -0.68
C ARG A 2 -9.71 -16.62 -1.76
N ALA A 3 -9.28 -17.30 -2.82
CA ALA A 3 -8.69 -16.68 -4.01
C ALA A 3 -9.60 -16.87 -5.23
N ALA A 4 -9.70 -15.85 -6.08
CA ALA A 4 -10.46 -15.89 -7.33
C ALA A 4 -9.65 -15.27 -8.49
N LEU A 5 -9.62 -15.93 -9.64
CA LEU A 5 -8.92 -15.46 -10.84
C LEU A 5 -9.67 -14.30 -11.49
N ARG A 6 -8.93 -13.27 -11.91
CA ARG A 6 -9.44 -12.18 -12.75
C ARG A 6 -8.84 -12.30 -14.17
N PRO A 7 -9.59 -12.83 -15.15
CA PRO A 7 -9.06 -13.11 -16.49
C PRO A 7 -8.80 -11.85 -17.34
N TYR A 8 -9.30 -10.68 -16.93
CA TYR A 8 -9.12 -9.42 -17.65
C TYR A 8 -8.54 -8.34 -16.71
N SER A 9 -7.22 -8.24 -16.69
CA SER A 9 -6.48 -7.13 -16.08
C SER A 9 -5.42 -6.67 -17.07
N THR A 10 -5.24 -5.36 -17.20
CA THR A 10 -4.15 -4.75 -17.99
C THR A 10 -2.76 -5.10 -17.45
N ALA A 11 -2.67 -5.60 -16.21
CA ALA A 11 -1.45 -6.04 -15.55
C ALA A 11 -1.12 -7.54 -15.73
N GLY A 12 -1.86 -8.25 -16.60
CA GLY A 12 -1.74 -9.70 -16.82
C GLY A 12 -2.65 -10.53 -15.92
N VAL A 13 -2.28 -11.79 -15.65
CA VAL A 13 -3.06 -12.68 -14.78
C VAL A 13 -2.95 -12.23 -13.32
N VAL A 14 -4.08 -11.88 -12.70
CA VAL A 14 -4.17 -11.43 -11.32
C VAL A 14 -5.19 -12.27 -10.55
N PHE A 15 -4.86 -12.62 -9.31
CA PHE A 15 -5.74 -13.32 -8.37
C PHE A 15 -6.17 -12.36 -7.27
N THR A 16 -7.47 -12.30 -7.00
CA THR A 16 -8.01 -11.56 -5.85
C THR A 16 -8.10 -12.50 -4.66
N VAL A 17 -7.48 -12.11 -3.54
CA VAL A 17 -7.56 -12.80 -2.25
C VAL A 17 -8.33 -11.93 -1.27
N GLY A 18 -9.33 -12.50 -0.61
CA GLY A 18 -10.21 -11.77 0.30
C GLY A 18 -11.14 -12.70 1.08
N HIS A 19 -11.93 -12.13 1.99
CA HIS A 19 -12.94 -12.88 2.73
C HIS A 19 -14.28 -12.91 2.00
N GLY A 20 -15.01 -14.02 2.15
CA GLY A 20 -16.32 -14.17 1.53
C GLY A 20 -16.35 -14.19 0.00
N LEU A 21 -15.19 -14.21 -0.68
CA LEU A 21 -15.13 -14.30 -2.15
C LEU A 21 -15.76 -15.60 -2.65
N THR A 22 -16.54 -15.51 -3.72
CA THR A 22 -17.18 -16.65 -4.39
C THR A 22 -16.94 -16.58 -5.90
N ARG A 23 -17.29 -17.64 -6.64
CA ARG A 23 -17.26 -17.59 -8.11
C ARG A 23 -18.22 -16.54 -8.68
N GLN A 24 -19.35 -16.28 -8.01
CA GLN A 24 -20.30 -15.24 -8.42
C GLN A 24 -19.87 -13.83 -7.99
N ASN A 25 -19.03 -13.71 -6.95
CA ASN A 25 -18.51 -12.45 -6.46
C ASN A 25 -16.99 -12.56 -6.18
N PRO A 26 -16.17 -12.56 -7.24
CA PRO A 26 -14.74 -12.78 -7.12
C PRO A 26 -13.97 -11.52 -6.68
N THR A 27 -14.61 -10.34 -6.66
CA THR A 27 -13.93 -9.04 -6.50
C THR A 27 -14.38 -8.23 -5.28
N GLN A 28 -15.53 -8.55 -4.66
CA GLN A 28 -16.00 -7.80 -3.49
C GLN A 28 -15.89 -8.66 -2.23
N PRO A 29 -14.82 -8.49 -1.45
CA PRO A 29 -14.70 -9.18 -0.18
C PRO A 29 -15.78 -8.75 0.80
N LYS A 30 -16.25 -9.71 1.59
CA LYS A 30 -17.11 -9.44 2.74
C LYS A 30 -16.27 -8.97 3.92
N PRO A 31 -16.80 -8.07 4.76
CA PRO A 31 -16.08 -7.62 5.93
C PRO A 31 -16.03 -8.68 7.03
N PHE A 32 -15.00 -8.59 7.86
CA PHE A 32 -14.82 -9.40 9.05
C PHE A 32 -15.28 -8.62 10.27
N PRO A 33 -16.15 -9.17 11.12
CA PRO A 33 -16.45 -8.56 12.41
C PRO A 33 -15.23 -8.63 13.35
N LEU A 34 -14.95 -7.51 14.02
CA LEU A 34 -13.92 -7.40 15.05
C LEU A 34 -14.60 -7.28 16.42
N SER A 35 -14.37 -8.28 17.26
CA SER A 35 -14.92 -8.35 18.62
C SER A 35 -13.81 -8.32 19.66
N ILE A 36 -13.82 -7.32 20.53
CA ILE A 36 -12.91 -7.19 21.69
C ILE A 36 -13.43 -8.00 22.90
N SER A 37 -14.67 -8.47 22.84
CA SER A 37 -15.33 -9.27 23.88
C SER A 37 -16.41 -10.15 23.24
N PRO A 38 -17.04 -11.10 23.97
CA PRO A 38 -18.14 -11.93 23.46
C PRO A 38 -19.40 -11.13 23.04
N LYS A 39 -19.42 -9.81 23.23
CA LYS A 39 -20.50 -8.92 22.80
C LYS A 39 -20.55 -8.78 21.27
N LYS A 40 -21.64 -8.19 20.76
CA LYS A 40 -21.82 -7.82 19.35
C LYS A 40 -20.57 -7.07 18.84
N PRO A 41 -20.07 -7.40 17.63
CA PRO A 41 -18.97 -6.66 17.00
C PRO A 41 -19.25 -5.16 16.97
N ARG A 42 -18.20 -4.36 17.21
CA ARG A 42 -18.27 -2.88 17.19
C ARG A 42 -17.40 -2.27 16.09
N ALA A 43 -16.60 -3.10 15.42
CA ALA A 43 -15.79 -2.69 14.30
C ALA A 43 -15.77 -3.82 13.27
N TRP A 44 -15.49 -3.46 12.03
CA TRP A 44 -15.40 -4.35 10.89
C TRP A 44 -14.12 -4.05 10.13
N MET A 45 -13.46 -5.10 9.65
CA MET A 45 -12.31 -4.99 8.77
C MET A 45 -12.71 -5.41 7.38
N ASN A 46 -12.37 -4.63 6.36
CA ASN A 46 -12.43 -5.08 4.97
C ASN A 46 -11.01 -5.28 4.46
N LEU A 47 -10.74 -6.44 3.84
CA LEU A 47 -9.41 -6.83 3.40
C LEU A 47 -9.47 -7.44 2.01
N SER A 48 -8.67 -6.88 1.11
CA SER A 48 -8.51 -7.38 -0.25
C SER A 48 -7.05 -7.28 -0.68
N PHE A 49 -6.59 -8.31 -1.38
CA PHE A 49 -5.32 -8.30 -2.09
C PHE A 49 -5.57 -8.70 -3.53
N GLN A 50 -4.89 -8.06 -4.45
CA GLN A 50 -4.68 -8.56 -5.79
C GLN A 50 -3.22 -8.98 -5.88
N VAL A 51 -2.97 -10.23 -6.24
CA VAL A 51 -1.62 -10.80 -6.37
C VAL A 51 -1.39 -11.29 -7.79
N ARG A 52 -0.15 -11.20 -8.25
CA ARG A 52 0.29 -11.77 -9.53
C ARG A 52 1.65 -12.44 -9.34
N MET A 53 2.09 -13.22 -10.32
CA MET A 53 3.47 -13.68 -10.35
C MET A 53 4.43 -12.47 -10.42
N ASP A 54 5.56 -12.57 -9.74
CA ASP A 54 6.66 -11.64 -9.91
C ASP A 54 7.28 -11.74 -11.30
N THR A 55 8.21 -10.85 -11.61
CA THR A 55 8.84 -10.78 -12.94
C THR A 55 9.67 -12.02 -13.29
N GLU A 56 10.10 -12.77 -12.27
CA GLU A 56 10.83 -14.04 -12.46
C GLU A 56 9.89 -15.26 -12.55
N ASN A 57 8.57 -15.06 -12.40
CA ASN A 57 7.58 -16.13 -12.32
C ASN A 57 7.88 -17.19 -11.24
N LYS A 58 8.46 -16.78 -10.12
CA LYS A 58 8.80 -17.67 -8.99
C LYS A 58 7.89 -17.46 -7.78
N PHE A 59 7.54 -16.22 -7.49
CA PHE A 59 6.80 -15.87 -6.28
C PHE A 59 5.55 -15.06 -6.59
N LEU A 60 4.53 -15.18 -5.74
CA LEU A 60 3.40 -14.25 -5.77
C LEU A 60 3.82 -12.92 -5.15
N THR A 61 3.46 -11.83 -5.82
CA THR A 61 3.68 -10.46 -5.36
C THR A 61 2.38 -9.69 -5.34
N VAL A 62 2.20 -8.85 -4.33
CA VAL A 62 1.02 -7.98 -4.23
C VAL A 62 1.05 -6.97 -5.37
N HIS A 63 0.04 -6.98 -6.23
CA HIS A 63 -0.21 -5.95 -7.23
C HIS A 63 -0.93 -4.76 -6.60
N SER A 64 -2.01 -5.03 -5.87
CA SER A 64 -2.70 -4.02 -5.07
C SER A 64 -3.23 -4.62 -3.78
N SER A 65 -3.42 -3.80 -2.74
CA SER A 65 -4.10 -4.24 -1.52
C SER A 65 -4.89 -3.11 -0.89
N TYR A 66 -5.92 -3.50 -0.17
CA TYR A 66 -6.76 -2.62 0.62
C TYR A 66 -7.02 -3.27 1.98
N CYS A 67 -6.82 -2.51 3.05
CA CYS A 67 -7.18 -2.89 4.41
C CYS A 67 -7.88 -1.71 5.07
N GLY A 68 -9.19 -1.79 5.28
CA GLY A 68 -9.97 -0.72 5.89
C GLY A 68 -10.62 -1.15 7.20
N ILE A 69 -10.69 -0.23 8.16
CA ILE A 69 -11.37 -0.41 9.45
C ILE A 69 -12.62 0.46 9.48
N PHE A 70 -13.74 -0.12 9.87
CA PHE A 70 -15.07 0.50 9.83
C PHE A 70 -15.81 0.32 11.15
N THR A 71 -16.76 1.20 11.43
CA THR A 71 -17.64 1.10 12.62
C THR A 71 -19.03 0.54 12.31
N ASP A 72 -19.29 0.17 11.06
CA ASP A 72 -20.52 -0.48 10.61
C ASP A 72 -20.23 -1.62 9.63
N GLU A 73 -21.15 -2.56 9.54
CA GLU A 73 -21.04 -3.76 8.68
C GLU A 73 -21.17 -3.41 7.19
N GLU A 74 -21.90 -2.34 6.89
CA GLU A 74 -22.11 -1.85 5.52
C GLU A 74 -20.90 -1.09 4.93
N LEU A 75 -19.83 -0.93 5.71
CA LEU A 75 -18.58 -0.26 5.33
C LEU A 75 -18.76 1.20 4.91
N LYS A 76 -19.67 1.92 5.57
CA LYS A 76 -19.97 3.33 5.27
C LYS A 76 -19.15 4.30 6.10
N THR A 77 -18.84 3.93 7.34
CA THR A 77 -18.17 4.77 8.33
C THR A 77 -16.77 4.23 8.55
N CYS A 78 -15.85 4.65 7.68
CA CYS A 78 -14.45 4.26 7.77
C CYS A 78 -13.75 5.05 8.87
N LEU A 79 -12.88 4.38 9.63
CA LEU A 79 -11.97 5.00 10.58
C LEU A 79 -10.65 5.36 9.87
N CYS A 80 -10.08 4.39 9.18
CA CYS A 80 -8.90 4.54 8.35
C CYS A 80 -8.75 3.35 7.42
N HIS A 81 -7.95 3.51 6.37
CA HIS A 81 -7.55 2.40 5.52
C HIS A 81 -6.15 2.55 4.96
N TRP A 82 -5.50 1.40 4.76
CA TRP A 82 -4.22 1.26 4.07
C TRP A 82 -4.46 0.78 2.65
N ASP A 83 -3.82 1.45 1.72
CA ASP A 83 -3.81 1.09 0.31
C ASP A 83 -2.39 0.85 -0.17
N PHE A 84 -2.29 -0.09 -1.09
CA PHE A 84 -1.07 -0.30 -1.86
C PHE A 84 -1.40 -0.44 -3.33
N GLU A 85 -0.83 0.47 -4.12
CA GLU A 85 -0.73 0.62 -5.57
C GLU A 85 0.62 0.21 -6.18
N ARG A 86 0.85 -0.97 -6.77
CA ARG A 86 2.21 -1.28 -7.29
C ARG A 86 2.67 -0.36 -8.43
N GLU A 87 1.78 -0.07 -9.37
CA GLU A 87 2.06 0.69 -10.60
C GLU A 87 1.39 2.07 -10.57
N LYS A 88 1.51 2.77 -9.44
CA LYS A 88 0.82 4.02 -9.19
C LYS A 88 1.74 5.23 -9.33
N ASP A 89 1.31 6.20 -10.15
CA ASP A 89 2.16 7.33 -10.56
C ASP A 89 1.82 8.67 -9.88
N ARG A 90 0.61 8.84 -9.33
CA ARG A 90 0.11 10.17 -8.89
C ARG A 90 0.32 10.49 -7.40
N TYR A 91 0.50 9.48 -6.57
CA TYR A 91 0.66 9.60 -5.11
C TYR A 91 1.37 8.36 -4.58
N PRO A 92 1.86 8.37 -3.32
CA PRO A 92 2.66 7.28 -2.79
C PRO A 92 2.02 5.92 -3.00
N SER A 93 2.80 5.00 -3.57
CA SER A 93 2.39 3.62 -3.86
C SER A 93 1.83 2.89 -2.66
N ALA A 94 2.24 3.23 -1.43
CA ALA A 94 1.62 2.75 -0.19
C ALA A 94 1.25 3.94 0.69
N HIS A 95 0.00 4.02 1.12
CA HIS A 95 -0.47 5.12 1.96
C HIS A 95 -1.56 4.68 2.93
N VAL A 96 -1.80 5.52 3.92
CA VAL A 96 -2.95 5.44 4.82
C VAL A 96 -3.79 6.69 4.68
N GLN A 97 -5.11 6.51 4.66
CA GLN A 97 -6.08 7.60 4.76
C GLN A 97 -6.81 7.46 6.09
N VAL A 98 -6.97 8.59 6.79
CA VAL A 98 -7.58 8.64 8.13
C VAL A 98 -8.80 9.52 8.06
N TYR A 99 -9.93 9.02 8.53
CA TYR A 99 -11.18 9.75 8.57
C TYR A 99 -11.26 10.56 9.85
N GLY A 100 -11.61 11.83 9.75
CA GLY A 100 -11.73 12.72 10.88
C GLY A 100 -11.59 14.18 10.51
N THR A 101 -11.62 15.03 11.54
CA THR A 101 -11.41 16.46 11.41
C THR A 101 -9.99 16.83 11.86
N SER A 102 -9.44 17.89 11.28
CA SER A 102 -8.12 18.40 11.63
C SER A 102 -8.12 19.92 11.49
N PRO A 103 -8.19 20.67 12.60
CA PRO A 103 -8.14 22.14 12.56
C PRO A 103 -6.87 22.66 11.86
N ALA A 104 -5.76 21.92 11.97
CA ALA A 104 -4.52 22.25 11.28
C ALA A 104 -4.68 22.13 9.75
N LEU A 105 -5.26 21.03 9.26
CA LEU A 105 -5.53 20.88 7.82
C LEU A 105 -6.54 21.92 7.34
N GLU A 106 -7.59 22.19 8.12
CA GLU A 106 -8.58 23.22 7.83
C GLU A 106 -7.94 24.59 7.66
N SER A 107 -6.94 24.92 8.49
CA SER A 107 -6.19 26.18 8.38
C SER A 107 -5.26 26.26 7.15
N LEU A 108 -4.82 25.11 6.62
CA LEU A 108 -3.96 25.02 5.42
C LEU A 108 -4.76 24.91 4.12
N ASN A 109 -6.05 24.59 4.20
CA ASN A 109 -6.91 24.41 3.04
C ASN A 109 -7.29 25.75 2.41
N GLU A 110 -6.78 26.01 1.20
CA GLU A 110 -7.04 27.24 0.44
C GLU A 110 -7.52 26.92 -0.97
N GLY A 111 -8.05 27.93 -1.69
CA GLY A 111 -8.51 27.77 -3.07
C GLY A 111 -9.50 26.61 -3.28
N ASP A 112 -9.16 25.70 -4.18
CA ASP A 112 -9.95 24.50 -4.51
C ASP A 112 -9.93 23.44 -3.40
N ASP A 113 -9.02 23.54 -2.43
CA ASP A 113 -8.91 22.62 -1.29
C ASP A 113 -9.76 23.05 -0.09
N ARG A 114 -10.53 24.14 -0.19
CA ARG A 114 -11.44 24.55 0.87
C ARG A 114 -12.33 23.40 1.31
N LYS A 115 -12.31 23.11 2.62
CA LYS A 115 -13.04 22.00 3.28
C LYS A 115 -12.58 20.60 2.85
N ARG A 116 -11.38 20.45 2.27
CA ARG A 116 -10.80 19.13 2.02
C ARG A 116 -10.69 18.36 3.35
N PRO A 117 -11.35 17.21 3.48
CA PRO A 117 -11.34 16.45 4.72
C PRO A 117 -10.09 15.58 4.83
N LEU A 118 -9.77 15.10 6.04
CA LEU A 118 -8.49 14.44 6.35
C LEU A 118 -8.29 13.16 5.52
N GLU A 119 -9.36 12.43 5.23
CA GLU A 119 -9.30 11.18 4.47
C GLU A 119 -8.88 11.38 3.02
N LYS A 120 -8.83 12.62 2.51
CA LYS A 120 -8.32 12.90 1.17
C LYS A 120 -6.79 12.95 1.10
N LEU A 121 -6.09 13.02 2.23
CA LEU A 121 -4.63 13.01 2.26
C LEU A 121 -4.08 11.59 2.21
N HIS A 122 -3.27 11.26 1.20
CA HIS A 122 -2.62 9.95 1.06
C HIS A 122 -1.31 9.93 1.85
N ILE A 123 -1.40 9.79 3.18
CA ILE A 123 -0.23 9.83 4.06
C ILE A 123 0.68 8.62 3.77
N PRO A 124 1.96 8.82 3.38
CA PRO A 124 2.82 7.72 2.96
C PRO A 124 3.15 6.80 4.13
N VAL A 125 3.05 5.49 3.88
CA VAL A 125 3.51 4.45 4.84
C VAL A 125 4.78 3.75 4.35
N GLY A 126 5.37 4.29 3.29
CA GLY A 126 6.60 3.84 2.67
C GLY A 126 6.33 3.38 1.25
N GLY A 127 7.23 2.55 0.74
CA GLY A 127 7.08 1.95 -0.56
C GLY A 127 6.81 0.46 -0.48
N LYS A 128 7.25 -0.23 -1.53
CA LYS A 128 7.10 -1.68 -1.69
C LYS A 128 7.78 -2.53 -0.60
N ARG A 129 8.69 -1.96 0.22
CA ARG A 129 9.58 -2.74 1.11
C ARG A 129 9.98 -2.06 2.42
N PHE A 130 10.33 -0.77 2.36
CA PHE A 130 10.87 -0.04 3.51
C PHE A 130 9.90 1.04 3.97
N ARG A 131 10.03 1.43 5.25
CA ARG A 131 9.36 2.59 5.85
C ARG A 131 9.60 3.87 5.01
N PRO A 132 8.75 4.91 5.16
CA PRO A 132 8.94 6.17 4.46
C PRO A 132 10.35 6.72 4.63
N CYS A 133 10.93 7.19 3.54
CA CYS A 133 12.08 8.10 3.56
C CYS A 133 11.60 9.56 3.55
N ILE A 134 12.53 10.50 3.71
CA ILE A 134 12.20 11.93 3.67
C ILE A 134 11.67 12.32 2.28
N GLU A 135 12.18 11.70 1.21
CA GLU A 135 11.69 11.93 -0.14
C GLU A 135 10.22 11.54 -0.30
N ASP A 136 9.73 10.49 0.37
CA ASP A 136 8.30 10.13 0.35
C ASP A 136 7.44 11.19 1.05
N VAL A 137 7.95 11.84 2.10
CA VAL A 137 7.26 12.92 2.81
C VAL A 137 7.24 14.21 1.98
N ILE A 138 8.35 14.55 1.31
CA ILE A 138 8.42 15.73 0.45
C ILE A 138 7.49 15.56 -0.76
N GLU A 139 7.48 14.38 -1.39
CA GLU A 139 6.55 14.04 -2.46
C GLU A 139 5.11 14.22 -2.00
N PHE A 140 4.75 13.66 -0.83
CA PHE A 140 3.43 13.82 -0.22
C PHE A 140 3.04 15.30 -0.08
N LEU A 141 3.92 16.15 0.45
CA LEU A 141 3.62 17.58 0.63
C LEU A 141 3.30 18.26 -0.71
N ILE A 142 4.02 17.90 -1.78
CA ILE A 142 3.81 18.48 -3.11
C ILE A 142 2.55 17.91 -3.78
N THR A 143 2.40 16.58 -3.82
CA THR A 143 1.28 15.92 -4.50
C THR A 143 -0.07 16.17 -3.81
N GLU A 144 -0.05 16.40 -2.51
CA GLU A 144 -1.22 16.79 -1.72
C GLU A 144 -1.39 18.32 -1.62
N ARG A 145 -0.71 19.11 -2.47
CA ARG A 145 -0.88 20.57 -2.53
C ARG A 145 -0.68 21.29 -1.18
N LEU A 146 0.20 20.76 -0.33
CA LEU A 146 0.63 21.39 0.93
C LEU A 146 1.93 22.19 0.75
N ALA A 147 2.63 22.01 -0.37
CA ALA A 147 3.81 22.75 -0.77
C ALA A 147 3.92 22.80 -2.31
N GLU A 148 4.62 23.81 -2.84
CA GLU A 148 4.94 23.89 -4.26
C GLU A 148 6.27 23.20 -4.57
N GLY A 149 6.26 22.31 -5.56
CA GLY A 149 7.47 21.69 -6.10
C GLY A 149 8.22 22.63 -7.04
N ARG A 150 9.55 22.65 -6.95
CA ARG A 150 10.40 23.32 -7.95
C ARG A 150 10.55 22.45 -9.19
N GLU A 151 10.77 23.05 -10.35
CA GLU A 151 11.02 22.30 -11.59
C GLU A 151 12.06 21.18 -11.40
N GLY A 152 11.69 19.95 -11.79
CA GLY A 152 12.56 18.77 -11.70
C GLY A 152 12.70 18.15 -10.29
N TRP A 153 11.83 18.52 -9.34
CA TRP A 153 11.81 17.93 -8.00
C TRP A 153 11.67 16.41 -8.03
N GLU A 154 10.89 15.87 -8.96
CA GLU A 154 10.59 14.45 -9.11
C GLU A 154 11.88 13.64 -9.29
N LYS A 155 12.77 14.11 -10.15
CA LYS A 155 14.06 13.47 -10.41
C LYS A 155 14.95 13.47 -9.16
N LYS A 156 14.94 14.57 -8.39
CA LYS A 156 15.73 14.67 -7.16
C LYS A 156 15.22 13.74 -6.06
N LEU A 157 13.91 13.62 -5.93
CA LEU A 157 13.32 12.66 -5.00
C LEU A 157 13.64 11.23 -5.41
N GLU A 158 13.55 10.89 -6.70
CA GLU A 158 13.86 9.53 -7.14
C GLU A 158 15.34 9.16 -6.94
N GLU A 159 16.27 10.10 -7.20
CA GLU A 159 17.69 9.93 -6.89
C GLU A 159 17.93 9.67 -5.40
N GLY A 160 17.30 10.47 -4.51
CA GLY A 160 17.41 10.32 -3.06
C GLY A 160 16.83 9.01 -2.54
N ARG A 161 15.62 8.69 -3.01
CA ARG A 161 14.90 7.46 -2.68
C ARG A 161 15.68 6.21 -3.08
N ASN A 162 16.34 6.22 -4.24
CA ASN A 162 17.19 5.11 -4.67
C ASN A 162 18.43 4.94 -3.80
N ARG A 163 19.09 6.04 -3.40
CA ARG A 163 20.20 5.98 -2.42
C ARG A 163 19.73 5.42 -1.08
N TYR A 164 18.59 5.89 -0.56
CA TYR A 164 18.02 5.41 0.70
C TYR A 164 17.72 3.91 0.64
N ARG A 165 16.99 3.45 -0.39
CA ARG A 165 16.63 2.03 -0.57
C ARG A 165 17.86 1.14 -0.66
N ARG A 166 18.90 1.56 -1.39
CA ARG A 166 20.16 0.82 -1.47
C ARG A 166 20.82 0.69 -0.10
N THR A 167 20.90 1.78 0.67
CA THR A 167 21.46 1.77 2.01
C THR A 167 20.65 0.88 2.97
N GLN A 168 19.31 0.93 2.92
CA GLN A 168 18.46 0.06 3.74
C GLN A 168 18.66 -1.42 3.38
N LEU A 169 18.76 -1.75 2.10
CA LEU A 169 19.03 -3.11 1.65
C LEU A 169 20.39 -3.61 2.16
N LEU A 170 21.45 -2.82 1.97
CA LEU A 170 22.79 -3.17 2.47
C LEU A 170 22.80 -3.35 4.00
N ALA A 171 22.08 -2.50 4.73
CA ALA A 171 21.96 -2.62 6.17
C ALA A 171 21.22 -3.90 6.60
N ALA A 172 20.17 -4.29 5.88
CA ALA A 172 19.45 -5.54 6.11
C ALA A 172 20.36 -6.75 5.82
N MET A 173 21.05 -6.76 4.67
CA MET A 173 22.00 -7.82 4.30
C MET A 173 23.10 -8.00 5.36
N ARG A 174 23.72 -6.91 5.83
CA ARG A 174 24.78 -6.97 6.85
C ARG A 174 24.31 -7.56 8.18
N ARG A 175 23.01 -7.46 8.49
CA ARG A 175 22.42 -8.02 9.73
C ARG A 175 21.95 -9.47 9.57
N HIS A 176 21.85 -9.96 8.34
CA HIS A 176 21.35 -11.29 8.00
C HIS A 176 22.26 -11.94 6.94
N PRO A 177 23.57 -12.11 7.22
CA PRO A 177 24.50 -12.67 6.24
C PRO A 177 24.17 -14.11 5.85
N ASP A 178 23.59 -14.89 6.77
CA ASP A 178 23.08 -16.25 6.57
C ASP A 178 22.02 -16.30 5.46
N VAL A 179 21.04 -15.37 5.49
CA VAL A 179 20.00 -15.26 4.46
C VAL A 179 20.59 -14.87 3.10
N VAL A 180 21.65 -14.04 3.10
CA VAL A 180 22.35 -13.65 1.87
C VAL A 180 23.10 -14.85 1.28
N GLU A 181 23.80 -15.62 2.11
CA GLU A 181 24.50 -16.83 1.67
C GLU A 181 23.55 -17.89 1.12
N GLU A 182 22.41 -18.12 1.80
CA GLU A 182 21.35 -19.02 1.33
C GLU A 182 20.88 -18.61 -0.07
N TYR A 183 20.53 -17.33 -0.25
CA TYR A 183 20.11 -16.79 -1.54
C TYR A 183 21.17 -16.99 -2.65
N LEU A 184 22.45 -16.77 -2.34
CA LEU A 184 23.54 -16.96 -3.31
C LEU A 184 23.70 -18.44 -3.72
N ARG A 185 23.63 -19.38 -2.77
CA ARG A 185 23.70 -20.83 -3.06
C ARG A 185 22.51 -21.29 -3.91
N GLU A 186 21.31 -20.80 -3.61
CA GLU A 186 20.11 -21.11 -4.41
C GLU A 186 20.23 -20.59 -5.84
N ARG A 187 20.78 -19.39 -6.01
CA ARG A 187 21.02 -18.79 -7.34
C ARG A 187 22.04 -19.60 -8.16
N GLU A 188 23.15 -19.97 -7.56
CA GLU A 188 24.19 -20.80 -8.21
C GLU A 188 23.67 -22.19 -8.59
N SER A 189 22.79 -22.77 -7.76
CA SER A 189 22.17 -24.08 -8.02
C SER A 189 21.03 -24.02 -9.05
N GLY A 190 20.37 -22.87 -9.18
CA GLY A 190 19.22 -22.64 -10.06
C GLY A 190 19.58 -22.25 -11.49
N ASP A 191 20.77 -21.71 -11.75
CA ASP A 191 21.26 -21.36 -13.10
C ASP A 191 21.82 -22.60 -13.87
N GLY A 192 21.63 -23.81 -13.33
CA GLY A 192 22.02 -25.10 -13.94
C GLY A 192 20.87 -25.96 -14.49
N LYS A 193 19.68 -25.40 -14.72
CA LYS A 193 18.53 -26.09 -15.33
C LYS A 193 17.95 -25.34 -16.52
#